data_AF-A0A950CUC4-F1
#
_entry.id   AF-A0A950CUC4-F1
#
_cell.length_a   1.000
_cell.length_b   1.000
_cell.length_c   1.000
_cell.angle_alpha   90.00
_cell.angle_beta   90.00
_cell.angle_gamma   90.00
#
_symmetry.space_group_name_H-M   'P 1'
#
loop_
_entity.id
_entity.type
_entity.pdbx_description
1 polymer ?
#
loop_
_entity_poly.entity_id
_entity_poly.type
_entity_poly.pdbx_seq_one_letter_code
_entity_poly.pdbx_strand_id
1 'polypeptide(L)'
;MRIRALMLCVAFAMNAAIARAQPTDEGYKLLLTAQRLRRLQRDRQRKTLRWLNFEKRVETVPDSPERGFELALYYAVTRDEARGREAVEWAKNHLCDERQVALVFDWCRGIITAADRARSASCVASSGSITALRDALFAQTSFGTDEPKISALPPATPDVVLNNSTQLYALCEYLITARALSRTDLRQDNSTFFRALPNELLLSLMPDQVDHPDWIQHIAALALVAVDPNLEGSQFLQGWAMEDNQTLTEGPGVAYEFLWADPYLPGVAYRNLDPWVYDPAGRLFARTSWDSDSCWLSNNFEGLRTKYCDRKQIDSVQKFGTLTLLPMNAQCVDLPKRQNRESLVLWRLNPGEAVTYRGEGKKDVSETADPRGMWLVPENAHDKVCRGRAGKR
;
A
#
# COMPACT_ATOMS: atom_id res chain seq x y z
N MET A 1 -27.45 68.51 -26.76
CA MET A 1 -26.48 67.43 -27.12
C MET A 1 -26.72 66.27 -26.16
N ARG A 2 -27.61 65.29 -26.42
CA ARG A 2 -27.49 64.17 -27.39
C ARG A 2 -26.14 63.43 -27.28
N ILE A 3 -26.10 62.29 -26.57
CA ILE A 3 -25.95 60.92 -27.13
C ILE A 3 -25.62 59.88 -26.02
N ARG A 4 -26.59 58.97 -25.82
CA ARG A 4 -26.56 57.50 -25.62
C ARG A 4 -25.53 56.81 -24.69
N ALA A 5 -26.05 56.06 -23.72
CA ALA A 5 -25.83 54.62 -23.47
C ALA A 5 -26.87 54.13 -22.44
N LEU A 6 -28.12 53.84 -22.82
CA LEU A 6 -28.68 52.54 -23.23
C LEU A 6 -28.11 51.27 -22.55
N MET A 7 -28.97 50.67 -21.72
CA MET A 7 -29.24 49.22 -21.59
C MET A 7 -28.10 48.26 -21.20
N LEU A 8 -28.19 47.69 -19.98
CA LEU A 8 -28.64 46.31 -19.75
C LEU A 8 -28.74 46.04 -18.23
N CYS A 9 -29.92 46.21 -17.62
CA CYS A 9 -30.24 45.58 -16.34
C CYS A 9 -30.98 44.28 -16.67
N VAL A 10 -30.24 43.20 -16.88
CA VAL A 10 -30.82 41.85 -16.95
C VAL A 10 -31.06 41.38 -15.52
N ALA A 11 -32.33 41.14 -15.22
CA ALA A 11 -32.80 40.55 -13.99
C ALA A 11 -32.14 39.19 -13.74
N PHE A 12 -31.33 39.09 -12.67
CA PHE A 12 -30.98 37.82 -12.06
C PHE A 12 -31.96 37.54 -10.92
N ALA A 13 -33.13 37.05 -11.28
CA ALA A 13 -33.98 36.27 -10.39
C ALA A 13 -33.95 34.82 -10.88
N MET A 14 -33.94 33.88 -9.93
CA MET A 14 -34.01 32.42 -10.10
C MET A 14 -32.70 31.69 -10.42
N ASN A 15 -32.04 31.22 -9.35
CA ASN A 15 -31.77 29.79 -9.17
C ASN A 15 -31.36 29.53 -7.69
N ALA A 16 -32.35 29.60 -6.81
CA ALA A 16 -32.24 29.12 -5.43
C ALA A 16 -33.32 28.07 -5.20
N ALA A 17 -33.20 26.93 -5.90
CA ALA A 17 -33.84 25.67 -5.56
C ALA A 17 -33.31 24.58 -6.51
N ILE A 18 -32.38 23.75 -6.02
CA ILE A 18 -32.50 22.28 -5.86
C ILE A 18 -31.38 21.94 -4.87
N ALA A 19 -31.56 22.32 -3.61
CA ALA A 19 -31.02 21.53 -2.52
C ALA A 19 -32.11 20.50 -2.23
N ARG A 20 -32.19 19.44 -3.04
CA ARG A 20 -32.86 18.23 -2.57
C ARG A 20 -32.09 17.82 -1.33
N ALA A 21 -32.75 17.88 -0.17
CA ALA A 21 -32.27 17.32 1.07
C ALA A 21 -31.73 15.92 0.77
N GLN A 22 -30.40 15.78 0.75
CA GLN A 22 -29.79 14.45 0.80
C GLN A 22 -30.13 13.90 2.19
N PRO A 23 -30.52 12.62 2.29
CA PRO A 23 -30.80 12.03 3.59
C PRO A 23 -29.56 12.20 4.47
N THR A 24 -29.81 12.80 5.63
CA THR A 24 -28.95 13.04 6.79
C THR A 24 -27.78 12.07 6.93
N ASP A 25 -26.57 12.62 6.73
CA ASP A 25 -25.34 12.58 7.54
C ASP A 25 -25.10 11.49 8.63
N GLU A 26 -25.67 10.29 8.51
CA GLU A 26 -25.07 9.11 9.14
C GLU A 26 -24.07 8.51 8.14
N GLY A 27 -22.88 9.13 8.11
CA GLY A 27 -21.81 8.77 7.18
C GLY A 27 -21.37 7.31 7.28
N TYR A 28 -20.94 6.75 6.14
CA TYR A 28 -20.28 5.44 6.10
C TYR A 28 -19.07 5.43 7.02
N LYS A 29 -19.00 4.44 7.90
CA LYS A 29 -17.93 4.32 8.89
C LYS A 29 -16.75 3.53 8.34
N LEU A 30 -16.99 2.62 7.39
CA LEU A 30 -15.99 1.76 6.81
C LEU A 30 -15.60 2.24 5.43
N LEU A 31 -14.33 2.66 5.28
CA LEU A 31 -13.62 2.96 4.03
C LEU A 31 -14.24 4.03 3.09
N LEU A 32 -15.54 4.30 3.05
CA LEU A 32 -16.17 5.27 2.15
C LEU A 32 -16.33 6.64 2.83
N THR A 33 -15.25 7.42 2.86
CA THR A 33 -15.38 8.82 3.27
C THR A 33 -16.30 9.59 2.31
N ALA A 34 -16.90 10.68 2.78
CA ALA A 34 -17.73 11.55 1.94
C ALA A 34 -16.99 12.11 0.71
N GLN A 35 -15.66 12.30 0.81
CA GLN A 35 -14.83 12.70 -0.33
C GLN A 35 -14.69 11.55 -1.34
N ARG A 36 -14.37 10.33 -0.88
CA ARG A 36 -14.23 9.16 -1.75
C ARG A 36 -15.54 8.85 -2.46
N LEU A 37 -16.65 8.84 -1.74
CA LEU A 37 -17.97 8.62 -2.34
C LEU A 37 -18.30 9.63 -3.43
N ARG A 38 -18.07 10.93 -3.19
CA ARG A 38 -18.27 11.98 -4.20
C ARG A 38 -17.37 11.78 -5.43
N ARG A 39 -16.14 11.31 -5.25
CA ARG A 39 -15.25 10.97 -6.36
C ARG A 39 -15.83 9.83 -7.21
N LEU A 40 -16.23 8.72 -6.58
CA LEU A 40 -16.85 7.58 -7.27
C LEU A 40 -18.15 7.96 -8.01
N GLN A 41 -18.99 8.80 -7.40
CA GLN A 41 -20.21 9.30 -8.03
C GLN A 41 -19.92 10.17 -9.27
N ARG A 42 -18.86 10.99 -9.23
CA ARG A 42 -18.42 11.74 -10.41
C ARG A 42 -17.89 10.83 -11.50
N ASP A 43 -17.15 9.78 -11.15
CA ASP A 43 -16.64 8.80 -12.10
C ASP A 43 -17.78 8.08 -12.83
N ARG A 44 -18.85 7.72 -12.11
CA ARG A 44 -20.12 7.26 -12.70
C ARG A 44 -20.73 8.29 -13.65
N GLN A 45 -20.93 9.53 -13.19
CA GLN A 45 -21.55 10.59 -13.99
C GLN A 45 -20.78 10.84 -15.29
N ARG A 46 -19.45 10.73 -15.23
CA ARG A 46 -18.54 10.91 -16.38
C ARG A 46 -18.38 9.65 -17.23
N LYS A 47 -18.92 8.50 -16.80
CA LYS A 47 -18.72 7.19 -17.44
C LYS A 47 -17.24 6.90 -17.69
N THR A 48 -16.41 7.09 -16.67
CA THR A 48 -14.98 6.75 -16.77
C THR A 48 -14.80 5.27 -17.06
N LEU A 49 -13.67 4.88 -17.64
CA LEU A 49 -13.39 3.46 -17.94
C LEU A 49 -13.49 2.59 -16.68
N ARG A 50 -12.99 3.06 -15.53
CA ARG A 50 -13.09 2.35 -14.24
C ARG A 50 -14.54 2.12 -13.81
N TRP A 51 -15.41 3.12 -13.98
CA TRP A 51 -16.85 2.94 -13.74
C TRP A 51 -17.45 1.91 -14.68
N LEU A 52 -17.17 2.00 -15.98
CA LEU A 52 -17.74 1.09 -16.98
C LEU A 52 -17.30 -0.36 -16.74
N ASN A 53 -16.02 -0.58 -16.40
CA ASN A 53 -15.51 -1.90 -16.04
C ASN A 53 -16.21 -2.45 -14.79
N PHE A 54 -16.36 -1.62 -13.76
CA PHE A 54 -17.04 -2.00 -12.51
C PHE A 54 -18.54 -2.29 -12.72
N GLU A 55 -19.25 -1.42 -13.43
CA GLU A 55 -20.67 -1.59 -13.75
C GLU A 55 -20.89 -2.88 -14.54
N LYS A 56 -20.11 -3.11 -15.60
CA LYS A 56 -20.15 -4.35 -16.37
C LYS A 56 -19.93 -5.57 -15.48
N ARG A 57 -18.93 -5.53 -14.59
CA ARG A 57 -18.64 -6.65 -13.67
C ARG A 57 -19.83 -6.99 -12.78
N VAL A 58 -20.46 -5.98 -12.16
CA VAL A 58 -21.65 -6.17 -11.31
C VAL A 58 -22.80 -6.81 -12.10
N GLU A 59 -22.96 -6.46 -13.36
CA GLU A 59 -24.01 -6.98 -14.23
C GLU A 59 -23.75 -8.40 -14.72
N THR A 60 -22.50 -8.74 -15.06
CA THR A 60 -22.18 -9.98 -15.79
C THR A 60 -21.63 -11.12 -14.94
N VAL A 61 -21.26 -10.87 -13.66
CA VAL A 61 -20.60 -11.87 -12.81
C VAL A 61 -21.38 -12.06 -11.49
N PRO A 62 -22.51 -12.79 -11.50
CA PRO A 62 -23.32 -13.00 -10.28
C PRO A 62 -22.62 -13.87 -9.23
N ASP A 63 -21.79 -14.83 -9.65
CA ASP A 63 -21.07 -15.77 -8.77
C ASP A 63 -19.68 -15.25 -8.35
N SER A 64 -19.52 -13.93 -8.27
CA SER A 64 -18.26 -13.31 -7.86
C SER A 64 -17.89 -13.71 -6.42
N PRO A 65 -16.62 -14.02 -6.11
CA PRO A 65 -16.18 -14.19 -4.73
C PRO A 65 -16.33 -12.90 -3.91
N GLU A 66 -16.40 -11.74 -4.56
CA GLU A 66 -16.50 -10.40 -3.96
C GLU A 66 -17.91 -9.81 -4.10
N ARG A 67 -18.92 -10.67 -4.29
CA ARG A 67 -20.27 -10.25 -4.69
C ARG A 67 -20.91 -9.30 -3.68
N GLY A 68 -20.75 -9.54 -2.38
CA GLY A 68 -21.29 -8.68 -1.33
C GLY A 68 -20.70 -7.27 -1.40
N PHE A 69 -19.37 -7.19 -1.49
CA PHE A 69 -18.64 -5.94 -1.63
C PHE A 69 -19.02 -5.19 -2.92
N GLU A 70 -19.08 -5.87 -4.05
CA GLU A 70 -19.43 -5.31 -5.36
C GLU A 70 -20.83 -4.69 -5.36
N LEU A 71 -21.83 -5.42 -4.88
CA LEU A 71 -23.22 -4.94 -4.83
C LEU A 71 -23.38 -3.77 -3.87
N ALA A 72 -22.72 -3.83 -2.70
CA ALA A 72 -22.75 -2.75 -1.72
C ALA A 72 -22.10 -1.47 -2.25
N LEU A 73 -20.95 -1.59 -2.93
CA LEU A 73 -20.27 -0.46 -3.56
C LEU A 73 -21.14 0.15 -4.66
N TYR A 74 -21.75 -0.69 -5.49
CA TYR A 74 -22.66 -0.24 -6.54
C TYR A 74 -23.83 0.53 -5.94
N TYR A 75 -24.51 -0.01 -4.92
CA TYR A 75 -25.58 0.67 -4.20
C TYR A 75 -25.13 2.00 -3.60
N ALA A 76 -23.97 2.07 -2.96
CA ALA A 76 -23.47 3.30 -2.36
C ALA A 76 -23.33 4.43 -3.40
N VAL A 77 -22.84 4.08 -4.61
CA VAL A 77 -22.61 5.03 -5.70
C VAL A 77 -23.90 5.36 -6.47
N THR A 78 -24.78 4.38 -6.71
CA THR A 78 -25.95 4.56 -7.59
C THR A 78 -27.24 4.86 -6.86
N ARG A 79 -27.35 4.44 -5.60
CA ARG A 79 -28.61 4.35 -4.82
C ARG A 79 -29.65 3.42 -5.44
N ASP A 80 -29.21 2.44 -6.22
CA ASP A 80 -30.09 1.40 -6.77
C ASP A 80 -30.52 0.41 -5.66
N GLU A 81 -31.73 0.59 -5.14
CA GLU A 81 -32.27 -0.26 -4.08
C GLU A 81 -32.37 -1.74 -4.45
N ALA A 82 -32.53 -2.11 -5.72
CA ALA A 82 -32.60 -3.51 -6.12
C ALA A 82 -31.27 -4.20 -5.87
N ARG A 83 -30.17 -3.57 -6.27
CA ARG A 83 -28.80 -4.05 -6.00
C ARG A 83 -28.45 -3.98 -4.52
N GLY A 84 -28.93 -2.95 -3.82
CA GLY A 84 -28.78 -2.86 -2.37
C GLY A 84 -29.47 -4.03 -1.63
N ARG A 85 -30.71 -4.38 -2.01
CA ARG A 85 -31.43 -5.53 -1.43
C ARG A 85 -30.75 -6.86 -1.76
N GLU A 86 -30.22 -7.00 -2.97
CA GLU A 86 -29.41 -8.16 -3.36
C GLU A 86 -28.16 -8.30 -2.48
N ALA A 87 -27.47 -7.19 -2.17
CA ALA A 87 -26.31 -7.19 -1.27
C ALA A 87 -26.67 -7.68 0.14
N VAL A 88 -27.80 -7.18 0.68
CA VAL A 88 -28.29 -7.55 2.01
C VAL A 88 -28.67 -9.03 2.06
N GLU A 89 -29.34 -9.54 1.02
CA GLU A 89 -29.68 -10.96 0.93
C GLU A 89 -28.43 -11.84 0.79
N TRP A 90 -27.43 -11.39 0.01
CA TRP A 90 -26.14 -12.08 -0.06
C TRP A 90 -25.50 -12.18 1.33
N ALA A 91 -25.42 -11.06 2.06
CA ALA A 91 -24.77 -11.02 3.37
C ALA A 91 -25.45 -11.94 4.40
N LYS A 92 -26.77 -12.08 4.34
CA LYS A 92 -27.54 -13.00 5.20
C LYS A 92 -27.19 -14.48 4.96
N ASN A 93 -26.76 -14.82 3.75
CA ASN A 93 -26.40 -16.18 3.36
C ASN A 93 -24.90 -16.47 3.48
N HIS A 94 -24.07 -15.45 3.69
CA HIS A 94 -22.60 -15.54 3.72
C HIS A 94 -22.02 -14.96 5.02
N LEU A 95 -22.68 -15.21 6.15
CA LEU A 95 -22.32 -14.62 7.45
C LEU A 95 -20.84 -14.84 7.85
N CYS A 96 -20.19 -15.91 7.37
CA CYS A 96 -18.77 -16.14 7.65
C CYS A 96 -17.79 -15.25 6.85
N ASP A 97 -18.25 -14.49 5.86
CA ASP A 97 -17.42 -13.49 5.19
C ASP A 97 -17.49 -12.16 5.96
N GLU A 98 -16.87 -12.13 7.14
CA GLU A 98 -16.98 -11.03 8.09
C GLU A 98 -16.66 -9.66 7.46
N ARG A 99 -15.65 -9.61 6.58
CA ARG A 99 -15.27 -8.39 5.86
C ARG A 99 -16.41 -7.90 4.97
N GLN A 100 -16.88 -8.73 4.04
CA GLN A 100 -17.89 -8.29 3.07
C GLN A 100 -19.24 -8.03 3.75
N VAL A 101 -19.63 -8.88 4.70
CA VAL A 101 -20.86 -8.67 5.47
C VAL A 101 -20.79 -7.33 6.22
N ALA A 102 -19.68 -7.01 6.89
CA ALA A 102 -19.55 -5.72 7.57
C ALA A 102 -19.65 -4.52 6.61
N LEU A 103 -19.06 -4.61 5.40
CA LEU A 103 -19.18 -3.56 4.38
C LEU A 103 -20.62 -3.41 3.87
N VAL A 104 -21.32 -4.51 3.58
CA VAL A 104 -22.74 -4.49 3.21
C VAL A 104 -23.55 -3.81 4.31
N PHE A 105 -23.33 -4.18 5.58
CA PHE A 105 -24.06 -3.63 6.70
C PHE A 105 -23.80 -2.14 6.95
N ASP A 106 -22.59 -1.67 6.66
CA ASP A 106 -22.26 -0.25 6.74
C ASP A 106 -22.79 0.55 5.54
N TRP A 107 -22.68 0.01 4.32
CA TRP A 107 -22.96 0.78 3.10
C TRP A 107 -24.43 0.75 2.69
N CYS A 108 -25.15 -0.31 3.09
CA CYS A 108 -26.58 -0.49 2.86
C CYS A 108 -27.45 -0.11 4.07
N ARG A 109 -26.91 0.60 5.08
CA ARG A 109 -27.62 1.00 6.33
C ARG A 109 -29.05 1.51 6.11
N GLY A 110 -29.27 2.30 5.06
CA GLY A 110 -30.57 2.92 4.75
C GLY A 110 -31.68 1.94 4.31
N ILE A 111 -31.35 0.71 3.95
CA ILE A 111 -32.31 -0.32 3.51
C ILE A 111 -32.25 -1.60 4.36
N ILE A 112 -31.35 -1.66 5.35
CA ILE A 112 -31.20 -2.78 6.27
C ILE A 112 -32.20 -2.65 7.42
N THR A 113 -32.93 -3.72 7.72
CA THR A 113 -33.91 -3.74 8.81
C THR A 113 -33.24 -4.04 10.17
N ALA A 114 -33.94 -3.75 11.27
CA ALA A 114 -33.45 -4.11 12.61
C ALA A 114 -33.28 -5.64 12.79
N ALA A 115 -34.13 -6.44 12.13
CA ALA A 115 -34.06 -7.90 12.16
C ALA A 115 -32.81 -8.43 11.45
N ASP A 116 -32.37 -7.76 10.39
CA ASP A 116 -31.12 -8.11 9.69
C ASP A 116 -29.90 -7.81 10.58
N ARG A 117 -29.91 -6.70 11.33
CA ARG A 117 -28.80 -6.31 12.24
C ARG A 117 -28.63 -7.21 13.45
N ALA A 118 -29.70 -7.87 13.89
CA ALA A 118 -29.64 -8.79 15.03
C ALA A 118 -28.89 -10.11 14.70
N ARG A 119 -28.54 -10.36 13.44
CA ARG A 119 -27.78 -11.54 13.02
C ARG A 119 -26.29 -11.26 13.12
N SER A 120 -25.60 -12.00 13.97
CA SER A 120 -24.14 -12.06 13.99
C SER A 120 -23.67 -13.46 13.61
N ALA A 121 -22.56 -13.53 12.90
CA ALA A 121 -21.88 -14.77 12.63
C ALA A 121 -21.06 -15.21 13.84
N SER A 122 -20.96 -16.52 14.08
CA SER A 122 -20.02 -17.12 15.02
C SER A 122 -19.13 -18.09 14.24
N CYS A 123 -18.35 -17.54 13.30
CA CYS A 123 -17.43 -18.34 12.50
C CYS A 123 -16.05 -18.37 13.18
N VAL A 124 -15.24 -19.39 12.89
CA VAL A 124 -13.91 -19.53 13.47
C VAL A 124 -12.98 -18.49 12.84
N ALA A 125 -12.72 -17.41 13.56
CA ALA A 125 -11.74 -16.42 13.14
C ALA A 125 -10.33 -17.01 13.20
N SER A 126 -9.53 -16.80 12.14
CA SER A 126 -8.10 -17.11 12.16
C SER A 126 -7.36 -16.11 13.03
N SER A 127 -7.20 -16.45 14.31
CA SER A 127 -6.56 -15.56 15.29
C SER A 127 -5.12 -15.20 14.90
N GLY A 128 -4.72 -13.96 15.17
CA GLY A 128 -3.33 -13.50 15.05
C GLY A 128 -2.89 -12.94 13.69
N SER A 129 -3.74 -12.90 12.67
CA SER A 129 -3.43 -12.27 11.37
C SER A 129 -3.93 -10.81 11.27
N ILE A 130 -3.37 -10.02 10.35
CA ILE A 130 -3.84 -8.64 10.08
C ILE A 130 -5.24 -8.67 9.47
N THR A 131 -5.52 -9.67 8.62
CA THR A 131 -6.87 -9.99 8.11
C THR A 131 -7.87 -10.09 9.27
N ALA A 132 -7.59 -10.88 10.30
CA ALA A 132 -8.49 -11.04 11.43
C ALA A 132 -8.61 -9.77 12.29
N LEU A 133 -7.53 -8.99 12.45
CA LEU A 133 -7.61 -7.68 13.11
C LEU A 133 -8.53 -6.72 12.36
N ARG A 134 -8.44 -6.68 11.02
CA ARG A 134 -9.35 -5.91 10.17
C ARG A 134 -10.78 -6.40 10.30
N ASP A 135 -11.02 -7.70 10.15
CA ASP A 135 -12.37 -8.27 10.16
C ASP A 135 -13.06 -8.02 11.50
N ALA A 136 -12.34 -8.21 12.61
CA ALA A 136 -12.83 -7.89 13.94
C ALA A 136 -13.18 -6.40 14.12
N LEU A 137 -12.36 -5.48 13.58
CA LEU A 137 -12.65 -4.05 13.64
C LEU A 137 -13.88 -3.68 12.80
N PHE A 138 -13.99 -4.28 11.60
CA PHE A 138 -15.12 -4.06 10.69
C PHE A 138 -16.42 -4.57 11.31
N ALA A 139 -16.41 -5.78 11.87
CA ALA A 139 -17.55 -6.36 12.56
C ALA A 139 -17.97 -5.50 13.77
N GLN A 140 -17.03 -5.08 14.63
CA GLN A 140 -17.35 -4.18 15.74
C GLN A 140 -17.95 -2.85 15.28
N THR A 141 -17.49 -2.32 14.14
CA THR A 141 -17.99 -1.04 13.60
C THR A 141 -19.39 -1.14 13.02
N SER A 142 -19.72 -2.27 12.39
CA SER A 142 -21.00 -2.49 11.72
C SER A 142 -22.07 -3.07 12.64
N PHE A 143 -21.70 -3.93 13.60
CA PHE A 143 -22.63 -4.66 14.47
C PHE A 143 -22.53 -4.29 15.95
N GLY A 144 -21.43 -3.69 16.40
CA GLY A 144 -21.21 -3.39 17.81
C GLY A 144 -22.15 -2.31 18.34
N THR A 145 -22.58 -2.46 19.59
CA THR A 145 -23.30 -1.42 20.34
C THR A 145 -22.36 -0.43 21.01
N ASP A 146 -21.11 -0.86 21.25
CA ASP A 146 -20.07 -0.10 21.93
C ASP A 146 -19.06 0.49 20.92
N GLU A 147 -18.23 1.42 21.38
CA GLU A 147 -17.12 1.93 20.57
C GLU A 147 -16.15 0.80 20.17
N PRO A 148 -15.79 0.67 18.88
CA PRO A 148 -14.88 -0.37 18.42
C PRO A 148 -13.51 -0.28 19.08
N LYS A 149 -13.00 -1.41 19.57
CA LYS A 149 -11.65 -1.48 20.15
C LYS A 149 -10.61 -1.55 19.04
N ILE A 150 -9.68 -0.60 19.05
CA ILE A 150 -8.54 -0.56 18.15
C ILE A 150 -7.34 -1.18 18.86
N SER A 151 -6.75 -2.18 18.23
CA SER A 151 -5.60 -2.93 18.73
C SER A 151 -4.31 -2.36 18.12
N ALA A 152 -3.20 -2.51 18.83
CA ALA A 152 -1.88 -2.26 18.26
C ALA A 152 -1.57 -3.25 17.13
N LEU A 153 -0.70 -2.83 16.20
CA LEU A 153 -0.23 -3.70 15.13
C LEU A 153 0.74 -4.77 15.65
N PRO A 154 0.74 -6.00 15.09
CA PRO A 154 1.70 -7.04 15.47
C PRO A 154 3.15 -6.61 15.19
N PRO A 155 4.14 -6.97 16.03
CA PRO A 155 5.55 -6.61 15.81
C PRO A 155 6.11 -7.11 14.47
N ALA A 156 5.66 -8.27 13.99
CA ALA A 156 6.10 -8.89 12.73
C ALA A 156 5.46 -8.28 11.46
N THR A 157 4.75 -7.14 11.59
CA THR A 157 4.04 -6.50 10.47
C THR A 157 4.91 -6.28 9.23
N PRO A 158 6.16 -5.75 9.32
CA PRO A 158 6.96 -5.45 8.13
C PRO A 158 7.21 -6.65 7.23
N ASP A 159 7.65 -7.76 7.82
CA ASP A 159 7.97 -8.98 7.10
C ASP A 159 6.72 -9.64 6.51
N VAL A 160 5.62 -9.64 7.26
CA VAL A 160 4.34 -10.23 6.84
C VAL A 160 3.77 -9.51 5.62
N VAL A 161 3.72 -8.18 5.63
CA VAL A 161 3.03 -7.43 4.57
C VAL A 161 3.82 -7.33 3.28
N LEU A 162 5.16 -7.36 3.33
CA LEU A 162 5.99 -7.32 2.13
C LEU A 162 5.97 -8.63 1.34
N ASN A 163 5.62 -9.76 1.97
CA ASN A 163 5.58 -11.08 1.31
C ASN A 163 4.15 -11.60 1.14
N ASN A 164 3.15 -10.86 1.61
CA ASN A 164 1.76 -11.26 1.49
C ASN A 164 0.86 -10.03 1.20
N SER A 165 0.56 -9.83 -0.09
CA SER A 165 -0.28 -8.73 -0.57
C SER A 165 -1.67 -8.70 0.07
N THR A 166 -2.24 -9.85 0.44
CA THR A 166 -3.52 -9.93 1.16
C THR A 166 -3.41 -9.33 2.56
N GLN A 167 -2.30 -9.57 3.27
CA GLN A 167 -2.04 -8.96 4.58
C GLN A 167 -1.76 -7.47 4.46
N LEU A 168 -1.03 -7.04 3.41
CA LEU A 168 -0.80 -5.62 3.13
C LEU A 168 -2.12 -4.88 2.84
N TYR A 169 -2.98 -5.47 2.01
CA TYR A 169 -4.29 -4.91 1.72
C TYR A 169 -5.14 -4.79 2.99
N ALA A 170 -5.17 -5.85 3.81
CA ALA A 170 -5.86 -5.83 5.10
C ALA A 170 -5.32 -4.75 6.05
N LEU A 171 -3.99 -4.55 6.08
CA LEU A 171 -3.36 -3.48 6.85
C LEU A 171 -3.85 -2.10 6.40
N CYS A 172 -3.93 -1.85 5.10
CA CYS A 172 -4.39 -0.57 4.56
C CYS A 172 -5.84 -0.28 4.97
N GLU A 173 -6.73 -1.27 4.83
CA GLU A 173 -8.12 -1.18 5.28
C GLU A 173 -8.21 -0.93 6.79
N TYR A 174 -7.41 -1.64 7.59
CA TYR A 174 -7.34 -1.47 9.03
C TYR A 174 -6.92 -0.04 9.41
N LEU A 175 -5.82 0.46 8.85
CA LEU A 175 -5.27 1.78 9.15
C LEU A 175 -6.25 2.90 8.80
N ILE A 176 -6.92 2.80 7.65
CA ILE A 176 -7.89 3.79 7.19
C ILE A 176 -9.09 3.82 8.14
N THR A 177 -9.65 2.66 8.48
CA THR A 177 -10.80 2.57 9.39
C THR A 177 -10.43 2.98 10.82
N ALA A 178 -9.30 2.50 11.36
CA ALA A 178 -8.82 2.85 12.69
C ALA A 178 -8.62 4.38 12.84
N ARG A 179 -8.01 5.01 11.83
CA ARG A 179 -7.85 6.48 11.81
C ARG A 179 -9.20 7.19 11.73
N ALA A 180 -10.13 6.71 10.92
CA ALA A 180 -11.45 7.32 10.80
C ALA A 180 -12.25 7.28 12.12
N LEU A 181 -12.12 6.19 12.88
CA LEU A 181 -12.83 5.99 14.15
C LEU A 181 -12.18 6.71 15.33
N SER A 182 -10.86 6.62 15.49
CA SER A 182 -10.16 7.15 16.68
C SER A 182 -9.44 8.48 16.47
N ARG A 183 -9.24 8.89 15.22
CA ARG A 183 -8.34 10.00 14.84
C ARG A 183 -6.87 9.78 15.23
N THR A 184 -6.51 8.58 15.64
CA THR A 184 -5.12 8.18 15.91
C THR A 184 -4.47 7.63 14.63
N ASP A 185 -3.22 8.02 14.38
CA ASP A 185 -2.42 7.47 13.29
C ASP A 185 -1.48 6.37 13.81
N LEU A 186 -1.93 5.11 13.73
CA LEU A 186 -1.16 3.94 14.19
C LEU A 186 0.19 3.76 13.49
N ARG A 187 0.43 4.47 12.39
CA ARG A 187 1.73 4.45 11.71
C ARG A 187 2.83 5.14 12.51
N GLN A 188 2.48 6.02 13.45
CA GLN A 188 3.46 6.71 14.27
C GLN A 188 4.24 5.75 15.18
N ASP A 189 3.64 4.61 15.54
CA ASP A 189 4.27 3.55 16.34
C ASP A 189 5.52 2.96 15.64
N ASN A 190 5.57 3.02 14.30
CA ASN A 190 6.74 2.65 13.51
C ASN A 190 6.86 3.52 12.25
N SER A 191 7.05 4.83 12.46
CA SER A 191 7.05 5.82 11.37
C SER A 191 8.12 5.58 10.30
N THR A 192 9.29 5.04 10.69
CA THR A 192 10.37 4.69 9.75
C THR A 192 9.92 3.64 8.75
N PHE A 193 9.30 2.56 9.23
CA PHE A 193 8.77 1.50 8.36
C PHE A 193 7.70 2.05 7.41
N PHE A 194 6.68 2.75 7.93
CA PHE A 194 5.58 3.24 7.10
C PHE A 194 5.99 4.31 6.09
N ARG A 195 7.07 5.07 6.37
CA ARG A 195 7.66 6.01 5.41
C ARG A 195 8.37 5.28 4.27
N ALA A 196 9.05 4.18 4.56
CA ALA A 196 9.79 3.39 3.57
C ALA A 196 8.89 2.44 2.77
N LEU A 197 7.76 1.99 3.35
CA LEU A 197 6.91 0.92 2.82
C LEU A 197 6.49 1.10 1.34
N PRO A 198 6.07 2.28 0.85
CA PRO A 198 5.74 2.44 -0.57
C PRO A 198 6.92 2.13 -1.51
N ASN A 199 8.13 2.55 -1.13
CA ASN A 199 9.35 2.29 -1.90
C ASN A 199 9.77 0.82 -1.77
N GLU A 200 9.72 0.26 -0.55
CA GLU A 200 10.00 -1.16 -0.31
C GLU A 200 9.06 -2.07 -1.11
N LEU A 201 7.77 -1.72 -1.22
CA LEU A 201 6.81 -2.47 -2.05
C LEU A 201 7.16 -2.41 -3.54
N LEU A 202 7.50 -1.24 -4.08
CA LEU A 202 7.91 -1.13 -5.48
C LEU A 202 9.20 -1.91 -5.78
N LEU A 203 10.17 -1.83 -4.87
CA LEU A 203 11.47 -2.48 -5.04
C LEU A 203 11.41 -3.99 -4.75
N SER A 204 10.42 -4.46 -4.00
CA SER A 204 10.19 -5.89 -3.78
C SER A 204 9.58 -6.61 -4.98
N LEU A 205 8.97 -5.87 -5.92
CA LEU A 205 8.48 -6.42 -7.18
C LEU A 205 9.64 -6.97 -8.02
N MET A 206 9.55 -8.26 -8.36
CA MET A 206 10.43 -8.87 -9.35
C MET A 206 10.25 -8.19 -10.72
N PRO A 207 11.25 -8.23 -11.62
CA PRO A 207 11.18 -7.56 -12.92
C PRO A 207 9.94 -7.86 -13.77
N ASP A 208 9.46 -9.10 -13.80
CA ASP A 208 8.21 -9.48 -14.47
C ASP A 208 6.95 -8.97 -13.76
N GLN A 209 7.00 -8.82 -12.44
CA GLN A 209 5.89 -8.30 -11.63
C GLN A 209 5.75 -6.78 -11.71
N VAL A 210 6.79 -6.05 -12.13
CA VAL A 210 6.69 -4.60 -12.36
C VAL A 210 5.70 -4.32 -13.49
N ASP A 211 5.78 -5.09 -14.58
CA ASP A 211 4.91 -4.92 -15.74
C ASP A 211 3.58 -5.66 -15.59
N HIS A 212 3.60 -6.81 -14.90
CA HIS A 212 2.45 -7.70 -14.73
C HIS A 212 2.30 -8.14 -13.26
N PRO A 213 1.93 -7.22 -12.35
CA PRO A 213 1.72 -7.56 -10.95
C PRO A 213 0.54 -8.53 -10.81
N ASP A 214 0.58 -9.33 -9.74
CA ASP A 214 -0.64 -9.98 -9.29
C ASP A 214 -1.68 -8.92 -8.91
N TRP A 215 -2.95 -9.16 -9.25
CA TRP A 215 -4.02 -8.17 -9.05
C TRP A 215 -4.14 -7.75 -7.57
N ILE A 216 -3.94 -8.65 -6.59
CA ILE A 216 -4.04 -8.26 -5.17
C ILE A 216 -2.87 -7.37 -4.76
N GLN A 217 -1.70 -7.53 -5.39
CA GLN A 217 -0.53 -6.68 -5.15
C GLN A 217 -0.75 -5.27 -5.71
N HIS A 218 -1.32 -5.18 -6.93
CA HIS A 218 -1.70 -3.90 -7.52
C HIS A 218 -2.77 -3.16 -6.69
N ILE A 219 -3.79 -3.87 -6.23
CA ILE A 219 -4.82 -3.31 -5.35
C ILE A 219 -4.24 -2.87 -3.99
N ALA A 220 -3.35 -3.66 -3.41
CA ALA A 220 -2.65 -3.29 -2.17
C ALA A 220 -1.83 -2.00 -2.33
N ALA A 221 -1.19 -1.80 -3.49
CA ALA A 221 -0.48 -0.57 -3.80
C ALA A 221 -1.41 0.65 -3.88
N LEU A 222 -2.54 0.54 -4.59
CA LEU A 222 -3.54 1.63 -4.66
C LEU A 222 -4.11 1.97 -3.28
N ALA A 223 -4.39 0.96 -2.46
CA ALA A 223 -4.85 1.15 -1.09
C ALA A 223 -3.77 1.80 -0.22
N LEU A 224 -2.50 1.42 -0.38
CA LEU A 224 -1.37 2.00 0.35
C LEU A 224 -1.16 3.48 0.02
N VAL A 225 -1.30 3.87 -1.26
CA VAL A 225 -1.30 5.30 -1.65
C VAL A 225 -2.42 6.04 -0.92
N ALA A 226 -3.61 5.44 -0.79
CA ALA A 226 -4.75 6.06 -0.10
C ALA A 226 -4.56 6.20 1.42
N VAL A 227 -3.66 5.42 2.04
CA VAL A 227 -3.31 5.56 3.47
C VAL A 227 -2.59 6.89 3.73
N ASP A 228 -1.68 7.27 2.84
CA ASP A 228 -0.97 8.56 2.91
C ASP A 228 -0.45 9.00 1.53
N PRO A 229 -1.26 9.79 0.81
CA PRO A 229 -0.89 10.24 -0.53
C PRO A 229 0.19 11.33 -0.53
N ASN A 230 0.56 11.87 0.64
CA ASN A 230 1.52 12.97 0.74
C ASN A 230 2.98 12.48 0.90
N LEU A 231 3.20 11.19 1.13
CA LEU A 231 4.54 10.63 1.16
C LEU A 231 5.17 10.68 -0.24
N GLU A 232 6.45 11.02 -0.30
CA GLU A 232 7.22 10.98 -1.55
C GLU A 232 7.16 9.59 -2.19
N GLY A 233 7.35 8.53 -1.39
CA GLY A 233 7.23 7.15 -1.88
C GLY A 233 5.85 6.80 -2.43
N SER A 234 4.78 7.39 -1.88
CA SER A 234 3.42 7.21 -2.41
C SER A 234 3.26 7.84 -3.80
N GLN A 235 4.02 8.88 -4.14
CA GLN A 235 3.94 9.49 -5.48
C GLN A 235 4.59 8.61 -6.55
N PHE A 236 5.69 7.91 -6.23
CA PHE A 236 6.27 6.90 -7.11
C PHE A 236 5.32 5.71 -7.25
N LEU A 237 4.78 5.21 -6.13
CA LEU A 237 3.84 4.09 -6.12
C LEU A 237 2.56 4.40 -6.90
N GLN A 238 2.03 5.62 -6.75
CA GLN A 238 0.91 6.13 -7.53
C GLN A 238 1.25 6.19 -9.02
N GLY A 239 2.43 6.67 -9.38
CA GLY A 239 2.88 6.72 -10.77
C GLY A 239 2.92 5.35 -11.43
N TRP A 240 3.42 4.34 -10.72
CA TRP A 240 3.40 2.94 -11.17
C TRP A 240 1.99 2.35 -11.22
N ALA A 241 1.23 2.45 -10.14
CA ALA A 241 -0.07 1.77 -10.01
C ALA A 241 -1.15 2.35 -10.95
N MET A 242 -0.94 3.55 -11.50
CA MET A 242 -1.87 4.20 -12.41
C MET A 242 -1.45 4.11 -13.88
N GLU A 243 -0.36 3.40 -14.22
CA GLU A 243 -0.02 3.15 -15.62
C GLU A 243 -1.13 2.35 -16.33
N ASP A 244 -1.34 2.62 -17.62
CA ASP A 244 -2.43 2.01 -18.39
C ASP A 244 -2.34 0.48 -18.44
N ASN A 245 -1.12 -0.07 -18.48
CA ASN A 245 -0.86 -1.52 -18.48
C ASN A 245 -1.24 -2.20 -17.15
N GLN A 246 -1.40 -1.44 -16.06
CA GLN A 246 -1.84 -1.96 -14.76
C GLN A 246 -3.36 -1.91 -14.58
N THR A 247 -4.08 -1.23 -15.46
CA THR A 247 -5.52 -1.04 -15.31
C THR A 247 -6.27 -2.38 -15.37
N LEU A 248 -7.04 -2.67 -14.33
CA LEU A 248 -7.84 -3.89 -14.24
C LEU A 248 -9.15 -3.73 -15.02
N THR A 249 -9.26 -4.46 -16.13
CA THR A 249 -10.47 -4.49 -16.96
C THR A 249 -11.43 -5.62 -16.62
N GLU A 250 -10.94 -6.67 -15.97
CA GLU A 250 -11.68 -7.87 -15.60
C GLU A 250 -11.16 -8.50 -14.30
N GLY A 251 -11.85 -9.52 -13.81
CA GLY A 251 -11.47 -10.23 -12.59
C GLY A 251 -11.86 -9.50 -11.29
N PRO A 252 -11.57 -10.11 -10.12
CA PRO A 252 -12.02 -9.65 -8.81
C PRO A 252 -11.50 -8.26 -8.43
N GLY A 253 -10.34 -7.86 -8.93
CA GLY A 253 -9.72 -6.58 -8.62
C GLY A 253 -10.45 -5.34 -9.17
N VAL A 254 -11.36 -5.47 -10.14
CA VAL A 254 -12.01 -4.31 -10.78
C VAL A 254 -12.78 -3.42 -9.79
N ALA A 255 -13.53 -4.03 -8.86
CA ALA A 255 -14.28 -3.27 -7.86
C ALA A 255 -13.35 -2.55 -6.87
N TYR A 256 -12.22 -3.18 -6.55
CA TYR A 256 -11.18 -2.60 -5.72
C TYR A 256 -10.46 -1.45 -6.41
N GLU A 257 -10.11 -1.59 -7.69
CA GLU A 257 -9.50 -0.52 -8.46
C GLU A 257 -10.44 0.69 -8.50
N PHE A 258 -11.74 0.47 -8.78
CA PHE A 258 -12.72 1.54 -8.75
C PHE A 258 -12.75 2.25 -7.38
N LEU A 259 -12.73 1.49 -6.27
CA LEU A 259 -12.70 2.06 -4.92
C LEU A 259 -11.43 2.89 -4.66
N TRP A 260 -10.25 2.34 -4.96
CA TRP A 260 -8.97 2.89 -4.50
C TRP A 260 -8.30 3.84 -5.47
N ALA A 261 -8.32 3.56 -6.77
CA ALA A 261 -7.64 4.36 -7.78
C ALA A 261 -8.13 5.80 -7.76
N ASP A 262 -7.20 6.73 -7.59
CA ASP A 262 -7.51 8.16 -7.59
C ASP A 262 -6.70 8.86 -8.69
N PRO A 263 -7.28 9.09 -9.87
CA PRO A 263 -6.59 9.74 -10.99
C PRO A 263 -6.31 11.22 -10.75
N TYR A 264 -6.76 11.78 -9.62
CA TYR A 264 -6.54 13.19 -9.28
C TYR A 264 -5.37 13.37 -8.30
N LEU A 265 -4.77 12.28 -7.80
CA LEU A 265 -3.55 12.34 -7.01
C LEU A 265 -2.33 12.48 -7.94
N PRO A 266 -1.34 13.32 -7.56
CA PRO A 266 -0.11 13.44 -8.32
C PRO A 266 0.68 12.13 -8.25
N GLY A 267 1.20 11.70 -9.39
CA GLY A 267 2.18 10.62 -9.50
C GLY A 267 3.43 11.13 -10.19
N VAL A 268 4.58 10.58 -9.82
CA VAL A 268 5.84 10.77 -10.53
C VAL A 268 6.29 9.44 -11.11
N ALA A 269 7.07 9.47 -12.20
CA ALA A 269 7.56 8.24 -12.80
C ALA A 269 8.38 7.43 -11.79
N TYR A 270 7.95 6.21 -11.49
CA TYR A 270 8.65 5.32 -10.55
C TYR A 270 10.09 5.01 -10.99
N ARG A 271 10.39 5.16 -12.29
CA ARG A 271 11.75 5.02 -12.84
C ARG A 271 12.75 6.06 -12.29
N ASN A 272 12.26 7.14 -11.69
CA ASN A 272 13.08 8.15 -11.00
C ASN A 272 13.39 7.78 -9.55
N LEU A 273 12.79 6.72 -9.00
CA LEU A 273 13.14 6.18 -7.69
C LEU A 273 14.51 5.51 -7.79
N ASP A 274 15.39 5.82 -6.83
CA ASP A 274 16.67 5.12 -6.69
C ASP A 274 16.39 3.61 -6.61
N PRO A 275 17.04 2.78 -7.44
CA PRO A 275 16.63 1.40 -7.65
C PRO A 275 17.13 0.48 -6.53
N TRP A 276 17.17 0.98 -5.29
CA TRP A 276 17.54 0.22 -4.11
C TRP A 276 16.96 0.83 -2.84
N VAL A 277 16.81 0.00 -1.81
CA VAL A 277 16.50 0.41 -0.44
C VAL A 277 17.19 -0.55 0.52
N TYR A 278 17.79 -0.01 1.57
CA TYR A 278 18.40 -0.75 2.66
C TYR A 278 17.86 -0.22 3.99
N ASP A 279 17.48 -1.11 4.89
CA ASP A 279 17.08 -0.75 6.25
C ASP A 279 18.03 -1.33 7.31
N PRO A 280 18.05 -0.75 8.54
CA PRO A 280 18.91 -1.26 9.61
C PRO A 280 18.58 -2.68 10.11
N ALA A 281 17.40 -3.22 9.77
CA ALA A 281 17.08 -4.63 10.01
C ALA A 281 17.71 -5.56 8.95
N GLY A 282 18.48 -4.98 8.02
CA GLY A 282 19.19 -5.62 6.93
C GLY A 282 18.27 -6.04 5.78
N ARG A 283 17.08 -5.46 5.63
CA ARG A 283 16.30 -5.66 4.39
C ARG A 283 16.98 -4.87 3.29
N LEU A 284 17.40 -5.56 2.23
CA LEU A 284 17.93 -4.94 1.02
C LEU A 284 17.05 -5.36 -0.15
N PHE A 285 16.54 -4.40 -0.91
CA PHE A 285 16.05 -4.64 -2.26
C PHE A 285 16.88 -3.78 -3.20
N ALA A 286 17.35 -4.33 -4.30
CA ALA A 286 18.12 -3.57 -5.28
C ALA A 286 17.95 -4.14 -6.69
N ARG A 287 18.00 -3.25 -7.67
CA ARG A 287 17.89 -3.59 -9.08
C ARG A 287 18.76 -2.68 -9.95
N THR A 288 19.21 -3.20 -11.07
CA THR A 288 20.14 -2.50 -11.97
C THR A 288 19.42 -1.45 -12.83
N SER A 289 18.19 -1.72 -13.22
CA SER A 289 17.25 -0.79 -13.87
C SER A 289 15.80 -1.18 -13.54
N TRP A 290 14.84 -0.43 -14.07
CA TRP A 290 13.41 -0.71 -13.96
C TRP A 290 12.87 -1.53 -15.14
N ASP A 291 13.74 -2.09 -15.96
CA ASP A 291 13.37 -2.91 -17.12
C ASP A 291 13.05 -4.36 -16.69
N SER A 292 12.30 -5.07 -17.51
CA SER A 292 11.80 -6.42 -17.22
C SER A 292 12.89 -7.51 -17.20
N ASP A 293 14.07 -7.22 -17.72
CA ASP A 293 15.25 -8.09 -17.73
C ASP A 293 16.34 -7.63 -16.74
N SER A 294 16.05 -6.63 -15.90
CA SER A 294 16.98 -6.10 -14.92
C SER A 294 17.43 -7.16 -13.90
N CYS A 295 18.73 -7.21 -13.61
CA CYS A 295 19.22 -7.94 -12.43
C CYS A 295 18.57 -7.32 -11.19
N TRP A 296 17.85 -8.16 -10.46
CA TRP A 296 17.12 -7.84 -9.23
C TRP A 296 17.61 -8.75 -8.11
N LEU A 297 17.77 -8.19 -6.92
CA LEU A 297 18.12 -8.91 -5.71
C LEU A 297 17.29 -8.43 -4.52
N SER A 298 16.96 -9.37 -3.64
CA SER A 298 16.41 -9.10 -2.33
C SER A 298 17.15 -9.89 -1.26
N ASN A 299 17.52 -9.26 -0.16
CA ASN A 299 17.92 -9.94 1.06
C ASN A 299 16.92 -9.57 2.16
N ASN A 300 16.03 -10.50 2.49
CA ASN A 300 15.00 -10.36 3.52
C ASN A 300 14.91 -11.65 4.35
N PHE A 301 13.89 -11.86 5.21
CA PHE A 301 13.89 -12.99 6.17
C PHE A 301 13.86 -14.37 5.50
N GLU A 302 13.46 -14.42 4.23
CA GLU A 302 13.51 -15.64 3.41
C GLU A 302 14.94 -15.93 2.91
N GLY A 303 15.87 -14.99 3.10
CA GLY A 303 17.25 -15.04 2.64
C GLY A 303 17.50 -14.22 1.37
N LEU A 304 18.63 -14.50 0.74
CA LEU A 304 19.00 -13.87 -0.53
C LEU A 304 18.23 -14.53 -1.68
N ARG A 305 17.47 -13.73 -2.42
CA ARG A 305 16.83 -14.09 -3.69
C ARG A 305 17.36 -13.19 -4.78
N THR A 306 17.51 -13.74 -5.98
CA THR A 306 17.98 -12.99 -7.15
C THR A 306 17.21 -13.43 -8.39
N LYS A 307 17.07 -12.52 -9.35
CA LYS A 307 16.46 -12.78 -10.65
C LYS A 307 17.21 -12.00 -11.73
N TYR A 308 17.46 -12.66 -12.86
CA TYR A 308 18.24 -12.13 -14.00
C TYR A 308 19.65 -11.61 -13.65
N CYS A 309 20.21 -12.02 -12.52
CA CYS A 309 21.58 -11.71 -12.13
C CYS A 309 22.53 -12.85 -12.50
N ASP A 310 23.66 -12.56 -13.14
CA ASP A 310 24.72 -13.56 -13.31
C ASP A 310 25.38 -13.84 -11.95
N ARG A 311 25.56 -15.12 -11.62
CA ARG A 311 26.22 -15.53 -10.37
C ARG A 311 27.63 -14.96 -10.24
N LYS A 312 28.37 -14.85 -11.34
CA LYS A 312 29.70 -14.20 -11.35
C LYS A 312 29.63 -12.71 -11.08
N GLN A 313 28.56 -12.03 -11.50
CA GLN A 313 28.33 -10.63 -11.20
C GLN A 313 28.08 -10.45 -9.70
N ILE A 314 27.25 -11.30 -9.11
CA ILE A 314 26.94 -11.25 -7.67
C ILE A 314 28.20 -11.44 -6.80
N ASP A 315 29.15 -12.27 -7.22
CA ASP A 315 30.42 -12.48 -6.50
C ASP A 315 31.40 -11.30 -6.61
N SER A 316 31.08 -10.27 -7.39
CA SER A 316 31.90 -9.09 -7.67
C SER A 316 31.27 -7.80 -7.13
N VAL A 317 31.97 -6.67 -7.24
CA VAL A 317 31.41 -5.35 -6.89
C VAL A 317 30.26 -5.02 -7.85
N GLN A 318 29.08 -4.72 -7.31
CA GLN A 318 27.88 -4.42 -8.09
C GLN A 318 27.38 -3.01 -7.83
N LYS A 319 26.79 -2.37 -8.85
CA LYS A 319 26.18 -1.05 -8.74
C LYS A 319 24.68 -1.10 -9.03
N PHE A 320 23.90 -0.46 -8.17
CA PHE A 320 22.45 -0.35 -8.25
C PHE A 320 22.06 1.12 -8.05
N GLY A 321 22.08 1.89 -9.14
CA GLY A 321 21.96 3.36 -9.05
C GLY A 321 23.07 3.97 -8.19
N THR A 322 22.68 4.59 -7.07
CA THR A 322 23.59 5.21 -6.10
C THR A 322 24.16 4.23 -5.06
N LEU A 323 23.77 2.95 -5.10
CA LEU A 323 24.33 1.90 -4.23
C LEU A 323 25.48 1.16 -4.90
N THR A 324 26.57 0.97 -4.16
CA THR A 324 27.61 -0.02 -4.45
C THR A 324 27.56 -1.15 -3.43
N LEU A 325 27.31 -2.37 -3.90
CA LEU A 325 27.30 -3.60 -3.10
C LEU A 325 28.66 -4.30 -3.21
N LEU A 326 29.37 -4.42 -2.09
CA LEU A 326 30.74 -4.91 -2.01
C LEU A 326 30.81 -6.27 -1.29
N PRO A 327 31.14 -7.39 -1.96
CA PRO A 327 31.21 -8.70 -1.32
C PRO A 327 32.45 -8.85 -0.42
N MET A 328 32.25 -9.31 0.81
CA MET A 328 33.33 -9.61 1.76
C MET A 328 33.92 -11.01 1.52
N ASN A 329 34.64 -11.17 0.40
CA ASN A 329 35.22 -12.47 -0.01
C ASN A 329 36.61 -12.76 0.60
N ALA A 330 37.17 -11.84 1.38
CA ALA A 330 38.49 -11.96 2.00
C ALA A 330 38.49 -11.44 3.44
N GLN A 331 39.62 -11.59 4.15
CA GLN A 331 39.79 -11.05 5.50
C GLN A 331 39.69 -9.52 5.51
N CYS A 332 40.18 -8.87 4.46
CA CYS A 332 40.08 -7.43 4.25
C CYS A 332 39.74 -7.14 2.78
N VAL A 333 38.97 -6.09 2.54
CA VAL A 333 38.62 -5.60 1.20
C VAL A 333 38.96 -4.12 1.09
N ASP A 334 39.44 -3.72 -0.09
CA ASP A 334 39.66 -2.31 -0.42
C ASP A 334 38.32 -1.62 -0.68
N LEU A 335 38.14 -0.45 -0.09
CA LEU A 335 36.96 0.38 -0.34
C LEU A 335 37.14 1.13 -1.67
N PRO A 336 36.19 1.02 -2.61
CA PRO A 336 36.23 1.84 -3.81
C PRO A 336 36.07 3.32 -3.45
N LYS A 337 36.64 4.20 -4.28
CA LYS A 337 36.43 5.64 -4.14
C LYS A 337 34.94 5.97 -4.34
N ARG A 338 34.33 6.57 -3.34
CA ARG A 338 32.91 6.95 -3.39
C ARG A 338 32.68 8.08 -4.38
N GLN A 339 31.64 7.95 -5.19
CA GLN A 339 31.07 9.05 -5.94
C GLN A 339 30.14 9.89 -5.03
N ASN A 340 29.79 11.09 -5.46
CA ASN A 340 28.90 11.96 -4.69
C ASN A 340 27.54 11.26 -4.47
N ARG A 341 27.07 11.21 -3.22
CA ARG A 341 25.84 10.52 -2.78
C ARG A 341 25.83 9.00 -2.93
N GLU A 342 26.99 8.37 -3.14
CA GLU A 342 27.08 6.92 -3.24
C GLU A 342 27.02 6.25 -1.86
N SER A 343 26.08 5.32 -1.70
CA SER A 343 26.00 4.44 -0.53
C SER A 343 26.79 3.17 -0.80
N LEU A 344 27.58 2.72 0.18
CA LEU A 344 28.33 1.47 0.08
C LEU A 344 27.78 0.49 1.12
N VAL A 345 27.38 -0.69 0.68
CA VAL A 345 26.98 -1.79 1.56
C VAL A 345 27.94 -2.94 1.39
N LEU A 346 28.58 -3.34 2.48
CA LEU A 346 29.37 -4.56 2.55
C LEU A 346 28.43 -5.74 2.86
N TRP A 347 28.60 -6.88 2.20
CA TRP A 347 27.75 -8.05 2.42
C TRP A 347 28.54 -9.35 2.43
N ARG A 348 27.89 -10.47 2.80
CA ARG A 348 28.52 -11.78 3.08
C ARG A 348 29.35 -11.82 4.35
N LEU A 349 28.96 -10.98 5.30
CA LEU A 349 29.39 -11.12 6.68
C LEU A 349 28.51 -12.16 7.37
N ASN A 350 28.97 -12.70 8.49
CA ASN A 350 28.10 -13.42 9.40
C ASN A 350 27.19 -12.41 10.13
N PRO A 351 25.97 -12.79 10.52
CA PRO A 351 25.12 -11.95 11.36
C PRO A 351 25.86 -11.45 12.61
N GLY A 352 25.87 -10.14 12.83
CA GLY A 352 26.58 -9.53 13.98
C GLY A 352 28.10 -9.61 13.92
N GLU A 353 28.70 -10.01 12.79
CA GLU A 353 30.16 -10.09 12.65
C GLU A 353 30.79 -8.71 12.86
N ALA A 354 31.87 -8.67 13.66
CA ALA A 354 32.62 -7.44 13.87
C ALA A 354 33.30 -7.04 12.56
N VAL A 355 33.25 -5.76 12.24
CA VAL A 355 33.89 -5.15 11.08
C VAL A 355 34.76 -4.01 11.56
N THR A 356 36.03 -3.99 11.17
CA THR A 356 36.98 -2.94 11.53
C THR A 356 37.37 -2.11 10.32
N TYR A 357 37.42 -0.80 10.49
CA TYR A 357 37.79 0.15 9.45
C TYR A 357 38.56 1.34 10.03
N ARG A 358 39.28 2.06 9.17
CA ARG A 358 39.96 3.29 9.56
C ARG A 358 39.01 4.47 9.37
N GLY A 359 38.66 5.13 10.46
CA GLY A 359 37.83 6.34 10.45
C GLY A 359 38.63 7.64 10.33
N GLU A 360 37.92 8.76 10.31
CA GLU A 360 38.50 10.10 10.42
C GLU A 360 39.41 10.22 11.65
N GLY A 361 40.63 10.70 11.45
CA GLY A 361 41.65 10.78 12.50
C GLY A 361 42.52 9.52 12.69
N LYS A 362 42.47 8.57 11.75
CA LYS A 362 43.33 7.36 11.71
C LYS A 362 43.16 6.40 12.90
N LYS A 363 42.03 6.49 13.62
CA LYS A 363 41.69 5.49 14.65
C LYS A 363 40.95 4.33 14.00
N ASP A 364 41.30 3.12 14.42
CA ASP A 364 40.56 1.92 14.04
C ASP A 364 39.23 1.92 14.81
N VAL A 365 38.12 1.89 14.07
CA VAL A 365 36.77 1.80 14.60
C VAL A 365 36.27 0.37 14.35
N SER A 366 35.50 -0.17 15.30
CA SER A 366 34.85 -1.46 15.16
C SER A 366 33.35 -1.30 15.28
N GLU A 367 32.63 -1.82 14.29
CA GLU A 367 31.17 -1.93 14.28
C GLU A 367 30.76 -3.37 14.06
N THR A 368 29.46 -3.65 14.02
CA THR A 368 28.92 -4.99 13.78
C THR A 368 28.02 -4.98 12.57
N ALA A 369 28.12 -6.03 11.76
CA ALA A 369 27.14 -6.33 10.71
C ALA A 369 25.73 -6.43 11.30
N ASP A 370 24.74 -6.11 10.48
CA ASP A 370 23.33 -6.28 10.82
C ASP A 370 22.96 -7.77 11.02
N PRO A 371 21.72 -8.07 11.47
CA PRO A 371 21.27 -9.45 11.67
C PRO A 371 21.29 -10.34 10.41
N ARG A 372 21.56 -9.77 9.24
CA ARG A 372 21.56 -10.44 7.93
C ARG A 372 22.92 -10.44 7.26
N GLY A 373 23.97 -10.06 7.99
CA GLY A 373 25.33 -10.12 7.49
C GLY A 373 25.64 -9.04 6.44
N MET A 374 24.97 -7.90 6.53
CA MET A 374 25.29 -6.70 5.76
C MET A 374 25.72 -5.56 6.68
N TRP A 375 26.47 -4.61 6.14
CA TRP A 375 26.95 -3.46 6.89
C TRP A 375 26.99 -2.25 5.97
N LEU A 376 26.21 -1.22 6.30
CA LEU A 376 26.27 0.07 5.62
C LEU A 376 27.58 0.76 6.01
N VAL A 377 28.46 0.93 5.04
CA VAL A 377 29.80 1.46 5.26
C VAL A 377 29.70 2.98 5.56
N PRO A 378 30.11 3.46 6.75
CA PRO A 378 30.06 4.87 7.13
C PRO A 378 30.82 5.79 6.16
N GLU A 379 30.34 7.02 5.95
CA GLU A 379 30.94 7.96 4.97
C GLU A 379 32.42 8.27 5.24
N ASN A 380 32.81 8.26 6.51
CA ASN A 380 34.18 8.51 6.98
C ASN A 380 35.10 7.27 6.94
N ALA A 381 34.61 6.13 6.43
CA ALA A 381 35.43 4.93 6.26
C ALA A 381 36.25 5.01 4.96
N HIS A 382 37.56 4.82 5.09
CA HIS A 382 38.50 4.92 3.98
C HIS A 382 39.47 3.73 3.93
N ASP A 383 40.18 3.60 2.80
CA ASP A 383 41.18 2.58 2.52
C ASP A 383 40.62 1.14 2.49
N LYS A 384 40.52 0.51 3.66
CA LYS A 384 40.25 -0.92 3.82
C LYS A 384 39.28 -1.17 4.95
N VAL A 385 38.47 -2.20 4.75
CA VAL A 385 37.60 -2.78 5.77
C VAL A 385 38.01 -4.21 5.99
N CYS A 386 38.12 -4.63 7.25
CA CYS A 386 38.54 -5.97 7.64
C CYS A 386 37.49 -6.64 8.53
N ARG A 387 37.43 -7.98 8.48
CA ARG A 387 36.71 -8.76 9.49
C ARG A 387 37.41 -8.56 10.84
N GLY A 388 36.68 -8.10 11.84
CA GLY A 388 37.17 -7.96 13.20
C GLY A 388 37.42 -9.33 13.82
N ARG A 389 38.46 -9.44 14.66
CA ARG A 389 38.58 -10.63 15.51
C ARG A 389 37.42 -10.59 16.50
N ALA A 390 36.66 -11.67 16.60
CA ALA A 390 35.65 -11.82 17.65
C ALA A 390 36.31 -11.49 18.99
N GLY A 391 35.95 -10.34 19.57
CA GLY A 391 36.37 -10.02 20.93
C GLY A 391 35.88 -11.16 21.80
N LYS A 392 36.79 -11.87 22.48
CA LYS A 392 36.40 -12.73 23.59
C LYS A 392 35.66 -11.83 24.57
N ARG A 393 34.33 -11.99 24.64
CA ARG A 393 33.53 -11.39 25.71
C ARG A 393 33.97 -11.96 27.05
#